data_AF-A0A7K2YIM5-F1
#
_entry.id   AF-A0A7K2YIM5-F1
#
_cell.length_a   1.000
_cell.length_b   1.000
_cell.length_c   1.000
_cell.angle_alpha   90.00
_cell.angle_beta   90.00
_cell.angle_gamma   90.00
#
_symmetry.space_group_name_H-M   'P 1'
#
loop_
_entity.id
_entity.type
_entity.pdbx_description
1 polymer ?
#
loop_
_entity_poly.entity_id
_entity_poly.type
_entity_poly.pdbx_seq_one_letter_code
_entity_poly.pdbx_strand_id
1 'polypeptide(L)'
;QSSGGTVANGSQIYTNPSADLALVRLDRSVSATYSPLGQPGSVTVGQGVQVFGWGATSRCGSEINCQSQYLKVANLVVSGGCRDAYNGSAICARPGNGITAGGDSGGPMTANGVQVGVASTSDRQSTTAYTNVTAYRTWIQSVAGV
;
A
#
# COMPACT_ATOMS: atom_id res chain seq x y z
N GLN A 1 -13.84 9.11 -10.74
CA GLN A 1 -14.05 10.20 -9.76
C GLN A 1 -13.17 11.38 -10.15
N SER A 2 -13.72 12.59 -10.22
CA SER A 2 -12.98 13.83 -10.53
C SER A 2 -13.07 14.87 -9.40
N SER A 3 -13.53 14.46 -8.22
CA SER A 3 -13.76 15.36 -7.08
C SER A 3 -13.26 14.74 -5.79
N GLY A 4 -12.59 15.53 -4.95
CA GLY A 4 -12.13 15.13 -3.61
C GLY A 4 -10.62 15.21 -3.37
N GLY A 5 -9.82 15.59 -4.38
CA GLY A 5 -8.36 15.69 -4.25
C GLY A 5 -7.72 16.70 -5.20
N THR A 6 -6.39 16.82 -5.12
CA THR A 6 -5.57 17.64 -6.02
C THR A 6 -4.87 16.72 -7.02
N VAL A 7 -5.02 17.01 -8.33
CA VAL A 7 -4.29 16.28 -9.39
C VAL A 7 -2.92 16.92 -9.58
N ALA A 8 -1.84 16.16 -9.45
CA ALA A 8 -0.48 16.59 -9.77
C ALA A 8 0.22 15.55 -10.64
N ASN A 9 1.11 15.98 -11.54
CA ASN A 9 1.84 15.05 -12.40
C ASN A 9 3.07 14.53 -11.65
N GLY A 10 3.48 13.29 -11.95
CA GLY A 10 4.79 12.80 -11.55
C GLY A 10 5.87 13.37 -12.49
N SER A 11 6.82 14.13 -11.95
CA SER A 11 7.95 14.65 -12.73
C SER A 11 9.15 13.72 -12.73
N GLN A 12 9.26 12.83 -11.75
CA GLN A 12 10.36 11.87 -11.64
C GLN A 12 9.94 10.64 -10.83
N ILE A 13 10.44 9.46 -11.22
CA ILE A 13 10.18 8.19 -10.55
C ILE A 13 11.53 7.61 -10.08
N TYR A 14 11.59 7.20 -8.82
CA TYR A 14 12.72 6.50 -8.21
C TYR A 14 12.27 5.11 -7.77
N THR A 15 12.63 4.10 -8.55
CA THR A 15 12.30 2.71 -8.22
C THR A 15 13.34 2.12 -7.30
N ASN A 16 12.91 1.41 -6.25
CA ASN A 16 13.82 0.65 -5.41
C ASN A 16 14.40 -0.52 -6.21
N PRO A 17 15.72 -0.78 -6.15
CA PRO A 17 16.34 -1.81 -6.98
C PRO A 17 16.00 -3.25 -6.59
N SER A 18 15.40 -3.47 -5.41
CA SER A 18 15.21 -4.82 -4.84
C SER A 18 13.87 -5.02 -4.13
N ALA A 19 12.91 -4.12 -4.34
CA ALA A 19 11.60 -4.17 -3.71
C ALA A 19 10.53 -3.63 -4.64
N ASP A 20 9.29 -4.07 -4.44
CA ASP A 20 8.10 -3.53 -5.11
C ASP A 20 7.72 -2.17 -4.50
N LEU A 21 8.59 -1.19 -4.70
CA LEU A 21 8.49 0.13 -4.11
C LEU A 21 9.08 1.18 -5.04
N ALA A 22 8.35 2.28 -5.20
CA ALA A 22 8.83 3.45 -5.92
C ALA A 22 8.42 4.73 -5.20
N LEU A 23 9.19 5.79 -5.40
CA LEU A 23 8.85 7.16 -5.01
C LEU A 23 8.59 7.98 -6.27
N VAL A 24 7.48 8.71 -6.27
CA VAL A 24 7.12 9.62 -7.36
C VAL A 24 7.25 11.05 -6.86
N ARG A 25 8.15 11.82 -7.46
CA ARG A 25 8.25 13.25 -7.22
C ARG A 25 7.16 13.95 -8.00
N LEU A 26 6.36 14.78 -7.32
CA LEU A 26 5.35 15.61 -7.95
C LEU A 26 5.99 16.80 -8.69
N ASP A 27 5.35 17.23 -9.78
CA ASP A 27 5.72 18.40 -10.58
C ASP A 27 5.66 19.72 -9.79
N ARG A 28 4.94 19.73 -8.67
CA ARG A 28 4.83 20.84 -7.74
C ARG A 28 4.48 20.36 -6.33
N SER A 29 4.68 21.22 -5.34
CA SER A 29 4.18 20.99 -3.98
C SER A 29 2.65 21.01 -3.96
N VAL A 30 2.06 20.07 -3.24
CA VAL A 30 0.61 19.99 -3.00
C VAL A 30 0.36 20.27 -1.53
N SER A 31 -0.52 21.20 -1.19
CA SER A 31 -0.94 21.41 0.20
C SER A 31 -1.97 20.35 0.57
N ALA A 32 -1.58 19.41 1.43
CA ALA A 32 -2.43 18.32 1.91
C ALA A 32 -1.94 17.82 3.27
N THR A 33 -2.80 17.07 3.97
CA THR A 33 -2.38 16.25 5.11
C THR A 33 -1.68 15.00 4.58
N TYR A 34 -0.40 14.86 4.88
CA TYR A 34 0.38 13.69 4.48
C TYR A 34 0.17 12.52 5.44
N SER A 35 0.15 11.30 4.90
CA SER A 35 0.19 10.09 5.74
C SER A 35 1.56 10.00 6.42
N PRO A 36 1.64 9.94 7.76
CA PRO A 36 2.91 9.69 8.43
C PRO A 36 3.40 8.28 8.09
N LEU A 37 4.72 8.13 7.97
CA LEU A 37 5.34 6.83 7.69
C LEU A 37 5.71 6.14 8.99
N GLY A 38 5.43 4.84 9.07
CA GLY A 38 5.81 4.01 10.20
C GLY A 38 7.32 3.82 10.28
N GLN A 39 7.82 3.52 11.47
CA GLN A 39 9.21 3.16 11.76
C GLN A 39 9.32 1.66 12.05
N PRO A 40 10.53 1.07 12.05
CA PRO A 40 10.70 -0.30 12.52
C PRO A 40 10.01 -0.52 13.87
N GLY A 41 9.15 -1.54 13.95
CA GLY A 41 8.33 -1.84 15.13
C GLY A 41 6.94 -1.18 15.15
N SER A 42 6.58 -0.34 14.16
CA SER A 42 5.21 0.22 14.05
C SER A 42 4.13 -0.80 13.69
N VAL A 43 4.52 -2.02 13.31
CA VAL A 43 3.60 -3.12 12.99
C VAL A 43 4.14 -4.44 13.55
N THR A 44 3.27 -5.25 14.14
CA THR A 44 3.62 -6.56 14.72
C THR A 44 2.70 -7.68 14.23
N VAL A 45 3.16 -8.92 14.35
CA VAL A 45 2.36 -10.11 14.01
C VAL A 45 1.15 -10.20 14.94
N GLY A 46 -0.01 -10.53 14.37
CA GLY A 46 -1.30 -10.56 15.06
C GLY A 46 -2.01 -9.20 15.14
N GLN A 47 -1.34 -8.11 14.75
CA GLN A 47 -1.96 -6.78 14.76
C GLN A 47 -3.00 -6.62 13.66
N GLY A 48 -4.11 -5.96 13.99
CA GLY A 48 -5.08 -5.47 13.03
C GLY A 48 -4.56 -4.25 12.27
N VAL A 49 -4.65 -4.28 10.94
CA VAL A 49 -4.20 -3.19 10.05
C VAL A 49 -5.30 -2.84 9.07
N GLN A 50 -5.28 -1.60 8.56
CA GLN A 50 -6.25 -1.12 7.58
C GLN A 50 -5.62 -0.94 6.22
N VAL A 51 -6.39 -1.26 5.18
CA VAL A 51 -6.00 -1.07 3.79
C VAL A 51 -7.10 -0.33 3.05
N PHE A 52 -6.71 0.52 2.10
CA PHE A 52 -7.60 1.44 1.42
C PHE A 52 -7.42 1.34 -0.09
N GLY A 53 -8.51 1.37 -0.85
CA GLY A 53 -8.44 1.30 -2.29
C GLY A 53 -9.77 1.35 -3.02
N TRP A 54 -9.70 1.30 -4.35
CA TRP A 54 -10.82 1.28 -5.27
C TRP A 54 -10.83 0.00 -6.14
N GLY A 55 -10.03 -0.99 -5.76
CA GLY A 55 -9.91 -2.25 -6.47
C GLY A 55 -11.19 -3.08 -6.51
N ALA A 56 -11.05 -4.27 -7.09
CA ALA A 56 -12.15 -5.19 -7.33
C ALA A 56 -12.85 -5.60 -6.02
N THR A 57 -14.18 -5.45 -5.95
CA THR A 57 -14.97 -5.85 -4.75
C THR A 57 -15.57 -7.24 -4.86
N SER A 58 -15.28 -7.97 -5.95
CA SER A 58 -15.79 -9.31 -6.20
C SER A 58 -14.87 -10.06 -7.17
N ARG A 59 -15.02 -11.39 -7.28
CA ARG A 59 -14.32 -12.20 -8.29
C ARG A 59 -15.05 -12.14 -9.62
N CYS A 60 -15.00 -10.98 -10.27
CA CYS A 60 -15.52 -10.83 -11.62
C CYS A 60 -14.50 -11.36 -12.64
N GLY A 61 -14.96 -11.79 -13.83
CA GLY A 61 -14.07 -12.35 -14.85
C GLY A 61 -12.94 -11.40 -15.27
N SER A 62 -13.27 -10.12 -15.50
CA SER A 62 -12.29 -9.06 -15.76
C SER A 62 -12.39 -7.98 -14.69
N GLU A 63 -11.29 -7.72 -13.98
CA GLU A 63 -11.25 -6.87 -12.79
C GLU A 63 -11.76 -5.46 -13.02
N ILE A 64 -11.55 -4.92 -14.22
CA ILE A 64 -12.03 -3.59 -14.62
C ILE A 64 -13.55 -3.44 -14.45
N ASN A 65 -14.29 -4.55 -14.52
CA ASN A 65 -15.75 -4.56 -14.44
C ASN A 65 -16.27 -4.57 -13.00
N CYS A 66 -15.42 -4.74 -11.99
CA CYS A 66 -15.84 -4.75 -10.60
C CYS A 66 -14.99 -3.90 -9.66
N GLN A 67 -14.24 -2.94 -10.22
CA GLN A 67 -13.61 -1.88 -9.42
C GLN A 67 -14.66 -1.01 -8.73
N SER A 68 -14.36 -0.60 -7.50
CA SER A 68 -15.25 0.24 -6.73
C SER A 68 -15.22 1.68 -7.23
N GLN A 69 -16.40 2.28 -7.42
CA GLN A 69 -16.51 3.72 -7.64
C GLN A 69 -16.27 4.55 -6.38
N TYR A 70 -16.20 3.94 -5.20
CA TYR A 70 -16.01 4.58 -3.90
C TYR A 70 -14.77 4.05 -3.21
N LEU A 71 -14.12 4.87 -2.40
CA LEU A 71 -13.02 4.39 -1.57
C LEU A 71 -13.54 3.33 -0.61
N LYS A 72 -12.87 2.18 -0.56
CA LYS A 72 -13.16 1.08 0.36
C LYS A 72 -12.05 0.97 1.39
N VAL A 73 -12.41 0.42 2.54
CA VAL A 73 -11.49 0.06 3.61
C VAL A 73 -11.72 -1.39 4.00
N ALA A 74 -10.64 -2.14 4.22
CA ALA A 74 -10.69 -3.47 4.81
C ALA A 74 -9.73 -3.56 6.00
N ASN A 75 -10.10 -4.36 6.98
CA ASN A 75 -9.26 -4.76 8.09
C ASN A 75 -8.61 -6.10 7.75
N LEU A 76 -7.29 -6.16 7.91
CA LEU A 76 -6.48 -7.37 7.81
C LEU A 76 -5.84 -7.68 9.15
N VAL A 77 -5.34 -8.90 9.30
CA VAL A 77 -4.52 -9.31 10.45
C VAL A 77 -3.15 -9.71 9.97
N VAL A 78 -2.10 -9.05 10.48
CA VAL A 78 -0.72 -9.33 10.11
C VAL A 78 -0.35 -10.76 10.49
N SER A 79 0.07 -11.56 9.51
CA SER A 79 0.44 -12.96 9.72
C SER A 79 1.95 -13.18 9.84
N GLY A 80 2.77 -12.23 9.42
CA GLY A 80 4.23 -12.37 9.46
C GLY A 80 4.96 -11.49 8.45
N GLY A 81 6.29 -11.55 8.50
CA GLY A 81 7.13 -11.06 7.41
C GLY A 81 7.12 -12.04 6.24
N CYS A 82 7.17 -11.52 5.02
CA CYS A 82 7.23 -12.29 3.79
C CYS A 82 7.96 -11.51 2.68
N ARG A 83 7.67 -11.84 1.43
CA ARG A 83 8.32 -11.26 0.25
C ARG A 83 7.32 -10.59 -0.68
N ASP A 84 7.71 -9.45 -1.25
CA ASP A 84 6.95 -8.77 -2.29
C ASP A 84 7.23 -9.38 -3.69
N ALA A 85 6.64 -8.81 -4.73
CA ALA A 85 6.79 -9.27 -6.12
C ALA A 85 8.25 -9.32 -6.61
N TYR A 86 9.16 -8.55 -6.00
CA TYR A 86 10.58 -8.48 -6.35
C TYR A 86 11.49 -9.10 -5.28
N ASN A 87 10.92 -9.94 -4.41
CA ASN A 87 11.63 -10.59 -3.30
C ASN A 87 12.16 -9.61 -2.22
N GLY A 88 11.63 -8.38 -2.20
CA GLY A 88 11.84 -7.39 -1.16
C GLY A 88 11.16 -7.77 0.16
N SER A 89 11.48 -7.06 1.24
CA SER A 89 10.85 -7.25 2.55
C SER A 89 9.39 -6.82 2.50
N ALA A 90 8.48 -7.71 2.87
CA ALA A 90 7.05 -7.44 2.90
C ALA A 90 6.40 -7.85 4.22
N ILE A 91 5.23 -7.27 4.48
CA ILE A 91 4.28 -7.64 5.53
C ILE A 91 3.22 -8.50 4.86
N CYS A 92 3.06 -9.73 5.32
CA CYS A 92 1.93 -10.56 4.92
C CYS A 92 0.81 -10.45 5.92
N ALA A 93 -0.42 -10.45 5.42
CA ALA A 93 -1.62 -10.39 6.23
C ALA A 93 -2.72 -11.29 5.68
N ARG A 94 -3.61 -11.71 6.58
CA ARG A 94 -4.80 -12.51 6.29
C ARG A 94 -6.05 -11.64 6.35
N PRO A 95 -7.15 -12.03 5.66
CA PRO A 95 -8.41 -11.31 5.72
C PRO A 95 -8.92 -11.21 7.16
N GLY A 96 -9.35 -10.01 7.56
CA GLY A 96 -10.17 -9.79 8.76
C GLY A 96 -11.65 -9.67 8.36
N ASN A 97 -12.00 -8.57 7.68
CA ASN A 97 -13.34 -8.36 7.11
C ASN A 97 -13.32 -8.12 5.59
N GLY A 98 -12.17 -8.30 4.96
CA GLY A 98 -11.94 -8.14 3.53
C GLY A 98 -10.49 -8.46 3.18
N ILE A 99 -10.17 -8.47 1.90
CA ILE A 99 -8.81 -8.63 1.37
C ILE A 99 -8.69 -7.80 0.09
N THR A 100 -7.51 -7.25 -0.17
CA THR A 100 -7.25 -6.52 -1.41
C THR A 100 -7.30 -7.44 -2.62
N ALA A 101 -7.77 -6.88 -3.73
CA ALA A 101 -7.86 -7.56 -5.01
C ALA A 101 -7.12 -6.74 -6.09
N GLY A 102 -7.26 -7.08 -7.37
CA GLY A 102 -6.61 -6.27 -8.39
C GLY A 102 -7.23 -4.88 -8.50
N GLY A 103 -6.39 -3.92 -8.87
CA GLY A 103 -6.68 -2.49 -8.83
C GLY A 103 -6.25 -1.80 -7.52
N ASP A 104 -5.93 -2.55 -6.46
CA ASP A 104 -5.41 -1.97 -5.20
C ASP A 104 -3.87 -1.86 -5.16
N SER A 105 -3.15 -2.29 -6.21
CA SER A 105 -1.68 -2.24 -6.30
C SER A 105 -1.13 -0.84 -6.04
N GLY A 106 -0.10 -0.75 -5.21
CA GLY A 106 0.46 0.52 -4.74
C GLY A 106 -0.32 1.20 -3.60
N GLY A 107 -1.49 0.67 -3.21
CA GLY A 107 -2.31 1.20 -2.13
C GLY A 107 -1.69 1.06 -0.73
N PRO A 108 -2.07 1.91 0.24
CA PRO A 108 -1.45 1.91 1.56
C PRO A 108 -2.00 0.81 2.48
N MET A 109 -1.12 0.24 3.30
CA MET A 109 -1.46 -0.44 4.56
C MET A 109 -1.09 0.47 5.73
N THR A 110 -2.02 0.67 6.66
CA THR A 110 -1.81 1.50 7.84
C THR A 110 -1.99 0.70 9.13
N ALA A 111 -1.17 1.05 10.13
CA ALA A 111 -1.23 0.53 11.49
C ALA A 111 -1.19 1.73 12.44
N ASN A 112 -2.17 1.86 13.33
CA ASN A 112 -2.25 2.96 14.31
C ASN A 112 -2.06 4.36 13.70
N GLY A 113 -2.64 4.60 12.51
CA GLY A 113 -2.58 5.90 11.83
C GLY A 113 -1.29 6.19 11.05
N VAL A 114 -0.30 5.29 11.03
CA VAL A 114 0.90 5.42 10.19
C VAL A 114 0.90 4.40 9.05
N GLN A 115 1.46 4.77 7.89
CA GLN A 115 1.61 3.85 6.76
C GLN A 115 2.80 2.92 7.00
N VAL A 116 2.54 1.62 6.98
CA VAL A 116 3.53 0.56 7.21
C VAL A 116 3.79 -0.30 5.98
N GLY A 117 2.91 -0.26 4.97
CA GLY A 117 3.04 -1.07 3.77
C GLY A 117 2.50 -0.41 2.50
N VAL A 118 2.95 -0.95 1.37
CA VAL A 118 2.47 -0.63 0.01
C VAL A 118 2.02 -1.93 -0.66
N ALA A 119 0.79 -1.99 -1.19
CA ALA A 119 0.20 -3.21 -1.74
C ALA A 119 1.04 -3.72 -2.92
N SER A 120 1.52 -4.97 -2.82
CA SER A 120 2.32 -5.63 -3.86
C SER A 120 1.54 -6.78 -4.49
N THR A 121 1.30 -7.87 -3.74
CA THR A 121 0.62 -9.06 -4.26
C THR A 121 -0.54 -9.49 -3.39
N SER A 122 -1.49 -10.21 -3.98
CA SER A 122 -2.63 -10.80 -3.29
C SER A 122 -3.13 -12.02 -4.06
N ASP A 123 -3.47 -13.09 -3.35
CA ASP A 123 -4.19 -14.23 -3.92
C ASP A 123 -5.71 -13.97 -4.00
N ARG A 124 -6.16 -12.80 -3.52
CA ARG A 124 -7.56 -12.35 -3.50
C ARG A 124 -8.46 -13.29 -2.70
N GLN A 125 -7.88 -14.03 -1.74
CA GLN A 125 -8.58 -15.03 -0.95
C GLN A 125 -8.13 -15.07 0.50
N SER A 126 -6.85 -15.35 0.72
CA SER A 126 -6.32 -15.82 2.00
C SER A 126 -5.05 -15.09 2.42
N THR A 127 -4.32 -14.48 1.50
CA THR A 127 -3.07 -13.80 1.80
C THR A 127 -2.82 -12.62 0.87
N THR A 128 -2.29 -11.56 1.44
CA THR A 128 -1.77 -10.41 0.69
C THR A 128 -0.44 -9.98 1.27
N ALA A 129 0.47 -9.54 0.39
CA ALA A 129 1.78 -9.02 0.73
C ALA A 129 1.85 -7.53 0.42
N TYR A 130 2.32 -6.76 1.40
CA TYR A 130 2.58 -5.33 1.29
C TYR A 130 4.06 -5.07 1.49
N THR A 131 4.75 -4.44 0.55
CA THR A 131 6.15 -4.07 0.71
C THR A 131 6.31 -3.22 1.97
N ASN A 132 7.24 -3.64 2.84
CA ASN A 132 7.35 -3.15 4.20
C ASN A 132 8.03 -1.78 4.23
N VAL A 133 7.23 -0.70 4.24
CA VAL A 133 7.72 0.69 4.27
C VAL A 133 8.71 0.93 5.41
N THR A 134 8.46 0.32 6.57
CA THR A 134 9.30 0.48 7.76
C THR A 134 10.72 -0.07 7.56
N ALA A 135 10.88 -1.10 6.73
CA ALA A 135 12.18 -1.70 6.39
C ALA A 135 12.97 -0.86 5.37
N TYR A 136 12.30 0.02 4.62
CA TYR A 136 12.92 0.82 3.56
C TYR A 136 13.07 2.31 3.93
N ARG A 137 12.92 2.67 5.21
CA ARG A 137 13.00 4.06 5.69
C ARG A 137 14.32 4.74 5.32
N THR A 138 15.45 4.05 5.39
CA THR A 138 16.75 4.60 4.98
C THR A 138 16.77 5.00 3.50
N TRP A 139 16.22 4.15 2.63
CA TRP A 139 16.15 4.45 1.19
C TRP A 139 15.18 5.61 0.93
N ILE A 140 14.01 5.61 1.57
CA ILE A 140 13.03 6.70 1.47
C ILE A 140 13.67 8.04 1.90
N GLN A 141 14.35 8.06 3.04
CA GLN A 141 15.05 9.22 3.55
C GLN A 141 16.14 9.71 2.59
N SER A 142 16.89 8.81 1.95
CA SER A 142 17.94 9.19 0.99
C SER A 142 17.42 9.84 -0.29
N VAL A 143 16.18 9.55 -0.68
CA VAL A 143 15.57 10.05 -1.91
C VAL A 143 14.69 11.28 -1.65
N ALA A 144 13.83 11.20 -0.63
CA ALA A 144 12.78 12.18 -0.36
C ALA A 144 13.03 13.03 0.89
N GLY A 145 14.00 12.67 1.73
CA GLY A 145 14.32 13.43 2.94
C GLY A 145 13.34 13.27 4.11
N VAL A 146 12.45 12.27 4.07
CA VAL A 146 11.39 12.03 5.07
C VAL A 146 11.43 10.68 5.74
#